data_AF-A0A7X8N3Z2-F1
#
_entry.id   AF-A0A7X8N3Z2-F1
#
_cell.length_a   1.000
_cell.length_b   1.000
_cell.length_c   1.000
_cell.angle_alpha   90.00
_cell.angle_beta   90.00
_cell.angle_gamma   90.00
#
_symmetry.space_group_name_H-M   'P 1'
#
loop_
_entity.id
_entity.type
_entity.pdbx_description
1 polymer ?
#
loop_
_entity_poly.entity_id
_entity_poly.type
_entity_poly.pdbx_seq_one_letter_code
_entity_poly.pdbx_strand_id
1 'polypeptide(L)'
;MKFRVLACLILPIPNIAFGVTFNLIDSFKGSPATIENLLVSLVHLAVWIICFGLAYKAKNKAVLKLYAIFLALSSAISALTAYINYVDTTINFGWAIPFAILLLPQWHGFNYFIESYFVSSIILLSISLVMFSTTVWRWRKII
;
A
#
# COMPACT_ATOMS: atom_id res chain seq x y z
N MET A 1 23.36 -3.70 -11.84
CA MET A 1 22.83 -3.84 -10.46
C MET A 1 22.42 -2.49 -9.85
N LYS A 2 23.28 -1.46 -9.90
CA LYS A 2 23.01 -0.12 -9.32
C LYS A 2 21.72 0.56 -9.85
N PHE A 3 21.51 0.59 -11.17
CA PHE A 3 20.31 1.20 -11.75
C PHE A 3 18.99 0.55 -11.32
N ARG A 4 18.95 -0.80 -11.24
CA ARG A 4 17.74 -1.53 -10.78
C ARG A 4 17.40 -1.20 -9.34
N VAL A 5 18.41 -1.14 -8.47
CA VAL A 5 18.25 -0.75 -7.06
C VAL A 5 17.79 0.71 -6.95
N LEU A 6 18.38 1.60 -7.74
CA LEU A 6 17.99 3.02 -7.77
C LEU A 6 16.52 3.19 -8.21
N ALA A 7 16.11 2.51 -9.27
CA ALA A 7 14.72 2.52 -9.73
C ALA A 7 13.76 2.00 -8.64
N CYS A 8 14.13 0.94 -7.92
CA CYS A 8 13.34 0.41 -6.80
C CYS A 8 13.18 1.42 -5.64
N LEU A 9 14.16 2.30 -5.41
CA LEU A 9 14.08 3.30 -4.35
C LEU A 9 13.30 4.54 -4.79
N ILE A 10 13.46 4.95 -6.06
CA ILE A 10 12.88 6.20 -6.56
C ILE A 10 11.44 6.03 -7.02
N LEU A 11 11.11 4.99 -7.81
CA LEU A 11 9.79 4.83 -8.43
C LEU A 11 8.61 4.81 -7.44
N PRO A 12 8.70 4.23 -6.23
CA PRO A 12 7.61 4.28 -5.26
C PRO A 12 7.27 5.70 -4.79
N ILE A 13 8.23 6.63 -4.77
CA ILE A 13 8.03 7.99 -4.24
C ILE A 13 7.02 8.79 -5.10
N PRO A 14 7.24 9.02 -6.40
CA PRO A 14 6.27 9.74 -7.22
C PRO A 14 4.97 8.95 -7.38
N ASN A 15 5.01 7.61 -7.33
CA ASN A 15 3.82 6.77 -7.37
C ASN A 15 2.91 6.98 -6.13
N ILE A 16 3.51 7.03 -4.93
CA ILE A 16 2.79 7.36 -3.70
C ILE A 16 2.25 8.78 -3.76
N ALA A 17 3.09 9.75 -4.15
CA ALA A 17 2.69 11.15 -4.26
C ALA A 17 1.52 11.33 -5.23
N PHE A 18 1.58 10.71 -6.41
CA PHE A 18 0.52 10.73 -7.41
C PHE A 18 -0.79 10.18 -6.84
N GLY A 19 -0.75 9.00 -6.20
CA GLY A 19 -1.98 8.44 -5.64
C GLY A 19 -2.52 9.22 -4.44
N VAL A 20 -1.67 9.89 -3.65
CA VAL A 20 -2.16 10.86 -2.65
C VAL A 20 -2.87 12.02 -3.36
N THR A 21 -2.24 12.66 -4.34
CA THR A 21 -2.83 13.82 -5.02
C THR A 21 -4.20 13.52 -5.63
N PHE A 22 -4.36 12.36 -6.27
CA PHE A 22 -5.59 12.02 -6.99
C PHE A 22 -6.68 11.39 -6.10
N ASN A 23 -6.32 10.57 -5.11
CA ASN A 23 -7.32 9.81 -4.35
C ASN A 23 -7.54 10.32 -2.92
N LEU A 24 -6.72 11.25 -2.40
CA LEU A 24 -6.79 11.63 -0.99
C LEU A 24 -8.17 12.18 -0.59
N ILE A 25 -8.68 13.13 -1.38
CA ILE A 25 -9.95 13.80 -1.06
C ILE A 25 -11.10 12.79 -1.07
N ASP A 26 -11.20 11.98 -2.13
CA ASP A 26 -12.28 11.00 -2.28
C ASP A 26 -12.19 9.89 -1.22
N SER A 27 -10.98 9.43 -0.92
CA SER A 27 -10.73 8.40 0.08
C SER A 27 -11.13 8.82 1.50
N PHE A 28 -10.93 10.10 1.87
CA PHE A 28 -11.22 10.59 3.22
C PHE A 28 -12.61 11.21 3.36
N LYS A 29 -13.24 11.64 2.26
CA LYS A 29 -14.63 12.14 2.27
C LYS A 29 -15.68 11.03 2.24
N GLY A 30 -15.28 9.79 1.98
CA GLY A 30 -16.26 8.72 1.80
C GLY A 30 -16.84 8.67 0.38
N SER A 31 -16.24 9.38 -0.59
CA SER A 31 -16.78 9.46 -1.94
C SER A 31 -16.73 8.08 -2.61
N PRO A 32 -17.72 7.73 -3.45
CA PRO A 32 -17.63 6.54 -4.29
C PRO A 32 -16.44 6.67 -5.24
N ALA A 33 -15.67 5.60 -5.39
CA ALA A 33 -14.52 5.60 -6.29
C ALA A 33 -14.97 5.64 -7.75
N THR A 34 -14.23 6.38 -8.56
CA THR A 34 -14.42 6.51 -10.01
C THR A 34 -13.44 5.65 -10.79
N ILE A 35 -13.60 5.60 -12.11
CA ILE A 35 -12.67 4.93 -13.03
C ILE A 35 -11.26 5.54 -12.91
N GLU A 36 -11.15 6.85 -12.68
CA GLU A 36 -9.85 7.51 -12.49
C GLU A 36 -9.14 7.00 -11.23
N ASN A 37 -9.88 6.88 -10.12
CA ASN A 37 -9.33 6.35 -8.87
C ASN A 37 -8.88 4.89 -9.05
N LEU A 38 -9.65 4.08 -9.81
CA LEU A 38 -9.29 2.70 -10.14
C LEU A 38 -7.98 2.63 -10.95
N LEU A 39 -7.81 3.48 -11.96
CA LEU A 39 -6.58 3.53 -12.75
C LEU A 39 -5.37 3.87 -11.87
N VAL A 40 -5.50 4.83 -10.95
CA VAL A 40 -4.47 5.17 -9.97
C VAL A 40 -4.06 3.93 -9.15
N SER A 41 -5.02 3.17 -8.64
CA SER A 41 -4.75 1.95 -7.86
C SER A 41 -4.10 0.83 -8.68
N LEU A 42 -4.51 0.65 -9.93
CA LEU A 42 -3.89 -0.33 -10.83
C LEU A 42 -2.45 0.04 -11.19
N VAL A 43 -2.18 1.32 -11.47
CA VAL A 43 -0.81 1.82 -11.69
C VAL A 43 0.03 1.64 -10.43
N HIS A 44 -0.54 1.95 -9.26
CA HIS A 44 0.14 1.76 -7.98
C HIS A 44 0.56 0.31 -7.75
N LEU A 45 -0.36 -0.63 -7.98
CA LEU A 45 -0.09 -2.07 -7.88
C LEU A 45 0.97 -2.52 -8.90
N ALA A 46 0.88 -2.07 -10.15
CA ALA A 46 1.84 -2.41 -11.20
C ALA A 46 3.26 -1.94 -10.85
N VAL A 47 3.41 -0.71 -10.35
CA VAL A 47 4.70 -0.15 -9.89
C VAL A 47 5.28 -1.03 -8.79
N TRP A 48 4.48 -1.46 -7.81
CA TRP A 48 4.96 -2.37 -6.77
C TRP A 48 5.40 -3.72 -7.33
N ILE A 49 4.63 -4.34 -8.21
CA ILE A 49 5.00 -5.61 -8.86
C ILE A 49 6.35 -5.48 -9.58
N ILE A 50 6.54 -4.40 -10.35
CA ILE A 50 7.80 -4.11 -11.05
C ILE A 50 8.95 -3.94 -10.03
N CYS A 51 8.74 -3.14 -8.99
CA CYS A 51 9.71 -2.90 -7.93
C CYS A 51 10.13 -4.20 -7.22
N PHE A 52 9.17 -5.07 -6.87
CA PHE A 52 9.45 -6.38 -6.29
C PHE A 52 10.23 -7.26 -7.25
N GLY A 53 9.81 -7.35 -8.51
CA GLY A 53 10.51 -8.14 -9.53
C GLY A 53 11.96 -7.69 -9.72
N LEU A 54 12.20 -6.37 -9.75
CA LEU A 54 13.54 -5.79 -9.85
C LEU A 54 14.38 -6.04 -8.59
N ALA A 55 13.82 -5.84 -7.40
CA ALA A 55 14.50 -6.09 -6.12
C ALA A 55 14.88 -7.57 -5.96
N TYR A 56 13.99 -8.49 -6.37
CA TYR A 56 14.21 -9.93 -6.31
C TYR A 56 15.36 -10.38 -7.24
N LYS A 57 15.44 -9.78 -8.43
CA LYS A 57 16.54 -9.99 -9.39
C LYS A 57 17.84 -9.33 -8.92
N ALA A 58 17.77 -8.18 -8.25
CA ALA A 58 18.93 -7.48 -7.74
C ALA A 58 19.54 -8.13 -6.48
N LYS A 59 18.80 -9.04 -5.80
CA LYS A 59 19.21 -9.71 -4.56
C LYS A 59 19.69 -8.72 -3.47
N ASN A 60 19.16 -7.49 -3.47
CA ASN A 60 19.57 -6.47 -2.51
C ASN A 60 18.77 -6.60 -1.21
N LYS A 61 19.41 -7.06 -0.13
CA LYS A 61 18.78 -7.25 1.19
C LYS A 61 18.20 -5.97 1.78
N ALA A 62 18.86 -4.82 1.59
CA ALA A 62 18.43 -3.55 2.16
C ALA A 62 17.11 -3.08 1.54
N VAL A 63 16.98 -3.18 0.21
CA VAL A 63 15.73 -2.84 -0.51
C VAL A 63 14.58 -3.74 -0.06
N LEU A 64 14.82 -5.06 0.03
CA LEU A 64 13.79 -5.99 0.48
C LEU A 64 13.37 -5.74 1.93
N LYS A 65 14.31 -5.39 2.81
CA LYS A 65 14.00 -5.01 4.19
C LYS A 65 13.14 -3.74 4.23
N LEU A 66 13.48 -2.71 3.45
CA LEU A 66 12.68 -1.49 3.35
C LEU A 66 11.24 -1.79 2.89
N TYR A 67 11.08 -2.62 1.86
CA TYR A 67 9.76 -3.02 1.37
C TYR A 67 8.98 -3.83 2.39
N ALA A 68 9.64 -4.74 3.12
CA ALA A 68 8.99 -5.47 4.19
C ALA A 68 8.46 -4.53 5.29
N ILE A 69 9.24 -3.51 5.68
CA ILE A 69 8.79 -2.50 6.66
C ILE A 69 7.59 -1.72 6.12
N PHE A 70 7.67 -1.24 4.87
CA PHE A 70 6.58 -0.51 4.23
C PHE A 70 5.28 -1.32 4.18
N LEU A 71 5.36 -2.59 3.78
CA LEU A 71 4.20 -3.48 3.69
C LEU A 71 3.65 -3.88 5.05
N ALA A 72 4.51 -4.06 6.05
CA ALA A 72 4.08 -4.31 7.42
C ALA A 72 3.30 -3.11 7.98
N LEU A 73 3.79 -1.89 7.73
CA LEU A 73 3.11 -0.67 8.14
C LEU A 73 1.76 -0.50 7.42
N SER A 74 1.73 -0.74 6.10
CA SER A 74 0.49 -0.71 5.30
C SER A 74 -0.53 -1.73 5.81
N SER A 75 -0.07 -2.95 6.16
CA SER A 75 -0.91 -3.98 6.77
C SER A 75 -1.47 -3.53 8.12
N ALA A 76 -0.63 -2.97 9.00
CA ALA A 76 -1.05 -2.50 10.32
C ALA A 76 -2.10 -1.38 10.23
N ILE A 77 -1.89 -0.39 9.35
CA ILE A 77 -2.85 0.69 9.15
C ILE A 77 -4.15 0.19 8.51
N SER A 78 -4.08 -0.77 7.60
CA SER A 78 -5.27 -1.40 7.01
C SER A 78 -6.08 -2.19 8.04
N ALA A 79 -5.40 -2.96 8.90
CA ALA A 79 -6.04 -3.68 10.00
C ALA A 79 -6.70 -2.73 11.00
N LEU A 80 -6.01 -1.65 11.37
CA LEU A 80 -6.58 -0.61 12.24
C LEU A 80 -7.80 0.05 11.61
N THR A 81 -7.74 0.36 10.31
CA THR A 81 -8.86 0.95 9.57
C THR A 81 -10.06 -0.01 9.51
N ALA A 82 -9.83 -1.30 9.24
CA ALA A 82 -10.87 -2.32 9.29
C ALA A 82 -11.49 -2.42 10.68
N TYR A 83 -10.68 -2.43 11.74
CA TYR A 83 -11.15 -2.46 13.13
C TYR A 83 -12.03 -1.26 13.47
N ILE A 84 -11.60 -0.03 13.12
CA ILE A 84 -12.36 1.20 13.38
C ILE A 84 -13.73 1.13 12.70
N ASN A 85 -13.78 0.70 11.43
CA ASN A 85 -15.03 0.58 10.67
C ASN A 85 -15.93 -0.57 11.15
N TYR A 86 -15.37 -1.58 11.82
CA TYR A 86 -16.14 -2.72 12.33
C TYR A 86 -16.76 -2.45 13.71
N VAL A 87 -16.00 -1.84 14.62
CA VAL A 87 -16.40 -1.67 16.03
C VAL A 87 -17.17 -0.37 16.27
N ASP A 88 -17.11 0.59 15.34
CA ASP A 88 -17.69 1.94 15.49
C ASP A 88 -17.31 2.58 16.84
N THR A 89 -16.01 2.63 17.10
CA THR A 89 -15.43 3.02 18.38
C THR A 89 -15.31 4.54 18.53
N THR A 90 -15.49 5.05 19.76
CA THR A 90 -15.29 6.46 20.12
C THR A 90 -13.84 6.81 20.47
N ILE A 91 -12.92 5.85 20.41
CA ILE A 91 -11.50 6.07 20.70
C ILE A 91 -10.88 6.94 19.60
N ASN A 92 -10.09 7.94 20.00
CA ASN A 92 -9.40 8.82 19.06
C ASN A 92 -8.11 8.18 18.51
N PHE A 93 -8.08 7.91 17.20
CA PHE A 93 -6.92 7.39 16.47
C PHE A 93 -6.21 8.45 15.61
N GLY A 94 -6.29 9.73 16.00
CA GLY A 94 -5.72 10.84 15.24
C GLY A 94 -4.22 10.72 14.93
N TRP A 95 -3.47 10.01 15.78
CA TRP A 95 -2.05 9.70 15.56
C TRP A 95 -1.81 8.83 14.31
N ALA A 96 -2.80 8.04 13.88
CA ALA A 96 -2.70 7.16 12.71
C ALA A 96 -2.97 7.90 11.39
N ILE A 97 -3.57 9.10 11.43
CA ILE A 97 -3.99 9.87 10.25
C ILE A 97 -2.83 10.13 9.28
N PRO A 98 -1.64 10.59 9.70
CA PRO A 98 -0.54 10.83 8.76
C PRO A 98 -0.11 9.57 7.99
N PHE A 99 -0.17 8.41 8.65
CA PHE A 99 0.14 7.13 8.02
C PHE A 99 -0.99 6.69 7.08
N ALA A 100 -2.25 6.88 7.48
CA ALA A 100 -3.40 6.61 6.63
C ALA A 100 -3.34 7.45 5.35
N ILE A 101 -3.07 8.76 5.46
CA ILE A 101 -2.90 9.69 4.33
C ILE A 101 -1.80 9.20 3.37
N LEU A 102 -0.69 8.70 3.91
CA LEU A 102 0.43 8.29 3.09
C LEU A 102 0.20 6.93 2.40
N LEU A 103 -0.51 6.00 3.05
CA LEU A 103 -0.51 4.58 2.68
C LEU A 103 -1.82 4.06 2.08
N LEU A 104 -2.95 4.73 2.32
CA LEU A 104 -4.27 4.23 1.92
C LEU A 104 -4.82 4.84 0.63
N PRO A 105 -4.68 6.15 0.33
CA PRO A 105 -5.34 6.76 -0.83
C PRO A 105 -5.04 6.05 -2.15
N GLN A 106 -3.82 5.55 -2.33
CA GLN A 106 -3.42 4.88 -3.56
C GLN A 106 -4.27 3.62 -3.84
N TRP A 107 -4.93 3.06 -2.84
CA TRP A 107 -5.76 1.86 -2.94
C TRP A 107 -7.27 2.15 -3.05
N HIS A 108 -7.67 3.42 -2.93
CA HIS A 108 -9.08 3.82 -2.92
C HIS A 108 -9.85 3.36 -4.16
N GLY A 109 -9.19 3.25 -5.31
CA GLY A 109 -9.80 2.77 -6.55
C GLY A 109 -10.40 1.37 -6.49
N PHE A 110 -9.97 0.51 -5.55
CA PHE A 110 -10.61 -0.79 -5.35
C PHE A 110 -12.03 -0.70 -4.80
N ASN A 111 -12.39 0.44 -4.19
CA ASN A 111 -13.78 0.72 -3.80
C ASN A 111 -14.70 0.88 -5.03
N TYR A 112 -14.16 0.97 -6.25
CA TYR A 112 -14.99 1.02 -7.47
C TYR A 112 -15.84 -0.26 -7.62
N PHE A 113 -15.33 -1.39 -7.12
CA PHE A 113 -16.04 -2.66 -7.16
C PHE A 113 -16.77 -2.99 -5.84
N ILE A 114 -16.54 -2.22 -4.79
CA ILE A 114 -16.91 -2.59 -3.42
C ILE A 114 -17.31 -1.34 -2.63
N GLU A 115 -18.56 -1.30 -2.17
CA GLU A 115 -19.11 -0.15 -1.44
C GLU A 115 -18.67 -0.08 0.03
N SER A 116 -18.08 -1.16 0.57
CA SER A 116 -17.69 -1.27 1.98
C SER A 116 -16.20 -0.97 2.22
N TYR A 117 -15.92 0.08 2.98
CA TYR A 117 -14.57 0.42 3.46
C TYR A 117 -13.94 -0.68 4.32
N PHE A 118 -14.75 -1.43 5.07
CA PHE A 118 -14.28 -2.58 5.82
C PHE A 118 -13.73 -3.65 4.87
N VAL A 119 -14.51 -4.04 3.86
CA VAL A 119 -14.08 -5.06 2.88
C VAL A 119 -12.83 -4.61 2.12
N SER A 120 -12.78 -3.35 1.70
CA SER A 120 -11.60 -2.78 1.04
C SER A 120 -10.35 -2.83 1.93
N SER A 121 -10.48 -2.50 3.22
CA SER A 121 -9.39 -2.57 4.19
C SER A 121 -8.90 -4.00 4.40
N ILE A 122 -9.80 -4.99 4.40
CA ILE A 122 -9.45 -6.42 4.48
C ILE A 122 -8.71 -6.89 3.23
N ILE A 123 -9.11 -6.44 2.03
CA ILE A 123 -8.40 -6.75 0.79
C ILE A 123 -6.99 -6.17 0.82
N LEU A 124 -6.85 -4.91 1.23
CA LEU A 124 -5.55 -4.27 1.31
C LEU A 124 -4.64 -4.94 2.36
N LEU A 125 -5.20 -5.28 3.51
CA LEU A 125 -4.52 -6.08 4.53
C LEU A 125 -4.02 -7.40 3.94
N SER A 126 -4.86 -8.11 3.21
CA SER A 126 -4.53 -9.39 2.59
C SER A 126 -3.41 -9.27 1.56
N ILE A 127 -3.52 -8.32 0.64
CA ILE A 127 -2.49 -8.03 -0.38
C ILE A 127 -1.16 -7.69 0.30
N SER A 128 -1.20 -6.79 1.27
CA SER A 128 0.00 -6.33 1.98
C SER A 128 0.67 -7.45 2.76
N LEU A 129 -0.10 -8.32 3.41
CA LEU A 129 0.41 -9.50 4.12
C LEU A 129 1.04 -10.52 3.17
N VAL A 130 0.40 -10.84 2.04
CA VAL A 130 0.97 -11.76 1.04
C VAL A 130 2.29 -11.22 0.50
N MET A 131 2.33 -9.94 0.13
CA MET A 131 3.54 -9.29 -0.36
C MET A 131 4.62 -9.20 0.72
N PHE A 132 4.24 -9.00 1.99
CA PHE A 132 5.16 -8.98 3.12
C PHE A 132 5.79 -10.36 3.33
N SER A 133 4.97 -11.42 3.40
CA SER A 133 5.44 -12.80 3.60
C SER A 133 6.39 -13.24 2.49
N THR A 134 6.05 -12.96 1.23
CA THR A 134 6.93 -13.26 0.08
C THR A 134 8.26 -12.51 0.17
N THR A 135 8.23 -11.24 0.56
CA THR A 135 9.43 -10.40 0.72
C THR A 135 10.33 -10.91 1.84
N VAL A 136 9.77 -11.24 3.00
CA VAL A 136 10.52 -11.80 4.14
C VAL A 136 11.13 -13.15 3.77
N TRP A 137 10.36 -14.03 3.12
CA TRP A 137 10.86 -15.32 2.64
C TRP A 137 12.04 -15.16 1.69
N ARG A 138 11.91 -14.24 0.72
CA ARG A 138 12.99 -13.95 -0.23
C ARG A 138 14.21 -13.35 0.46
N TRP A 139 14.02 -12.43 1.39
CA TRP A 139 15.10 -11.81 2.15
C TRP A 139 15.93 -12.85 2.91
N ARG A 140 15.28 -13.83 3.56
CA ARG A 140 15.95 -14.93 4.27
C ARG A 140 16.75 -15.85 3.34
N LYS A 141 16.34 -16.01 2.07
CA LYS A 141 17.00 -16.89 1.09
C LYS A 141 18.21 -16.26 0.39
N ILE A 142 18.40 -14.95 0.49
CA ILE A 142 19.61 -14.33 -0.05
C ILE A 142 20.71 -14.61 0.97
N ILE A 143 21.61 -15.54 0.64
CA ILE A 143 22.84 -15.80 1.40
C ILE A 143 23.81 -14.66 1.06
#